data_AF-A0ABD0XJC6-F1
#
_entry.id   AF-A0ABD0XJC6-F1
#
_cell.length_a   1.000
_cell.length_b   1.000
_cell.length_c   1.000
_cell.angle_alpha   90.00
_cell.angle_beta   90.00
_cell.angle_gamma   90.00
#
_symmetry.space_group_name_H-M   'P 1'
#
loop_
_entity.id
_entity.type
_entity.pdbx_description
1 polymer ?
#
loop_
_entity_poly.entity_id
_entity_poly.type
_entity_poly.pdbx_seq_one_letter_code
_entity_poly.pdbx_strand_id
1 'polypeptide(L)'
;MFKHALLSAGTNAWRSLACSRSELRLDLTLGCGQSFRWRETGDGHWTGVMGGRVWTLTQTDDTLWYHTYSIPSATGEGDCRKRRAGAPILESKSSGKKVKGGMEVKEEEEEELLAVRTDLDRKEEVLLRDYFQLDVKLGDLYREWGAADPHFKHIANIFTGVRMLRQDPTECLFSFICTSNNHISRIQGMVERLCQSLGTLLCHLDQTSYHDFPSLSALADSSVEACLRDLGFGYRAKFLQQSARQILDSHGGPLWLQGLRTASYLQARDALRTLPGVGPKVADCVCLMSLDKACVVPVDTHVWQIAKRDYSCIAGSGKKSLTDKVHQEIGDFFRQLWGPYAGWAHSVLFCADLKKFQKLKEMPSLKQEEVNSDIKAEVEGKKTKIIKTLR
;
A
#
# COMPACT_ATOMS: atom_id res chain seq x y z
N MET A 1 23.67 8.17 12.29
CA MET A 1 23.17 7.49 11.08
C MET A 1 22.47 6.24 11.56
N PHE A 2 21.16 6.14 11.33
CA PHE A 2 20.40 4.97 11.75
C PHE A 2 20.71 3.81 10.81
N LYS A 3 20.52 2.58 11.26
CA LYS A 3 20.60 1.38 10.42
C LYS A 3 19.19 0.87 10.14
N HIS A 4 19.03 0.10 9.08
CA HIS A 4 17.79 -0.67 8.92
C HIS A 4 17.61 -1.61 10.12
N ALA A 5 16.46 -1.48 10.78
CA ALA A 5 16.09 -2.31 11.92
C ALA A 5 15.83 -3.75 11.46
N LEU A 6 16.43 -4.70 12.16
CA LEU A 6 16.14 -6.13 12.04
C LEU A 6 15.51 -6.60 13.34
N LEU A 7 14.50 -7.46 13.28
CA LEU A 7 13.80 -7.95 14.47
C LEU A 7 14.75 -8.69 15.44
N SER A 8 15.77 -9.37 14.90
CA SER A 8 16.81 -10.04 15.68
C SER A 8 17.73 -9.10 16.47
N ALA A 9 17.77 -7.80 16.13
CA ALA A 9 18.68 -6.83 16.74
C ALA A 9 18.13 -6.21 18.06
N GLY A 10 16.92 -6.59 18.50
CA GLY A 10 16.37 -6.23 19.80
C GLY A 10 14.89 -5.83 19.74
N THR A 11 14.05 -6.46 20.57
CA THR A 11 12.59 -6.33 20.55
C THR A 11 12.05 -5.02 21.11
N ASN A 12 12.83 -4.29 21.93
CA ASN A 12 12.34 -3.10 22.65
C ASN A 12 12.02 -1.90 21.74
N ALA A 13 12.47 -1.94 20.49
CA ALA A 13 12.18 -0.92 19.47
C ALA A 13 11.03 -1.30 18.55
N TRP A 14 10.55 -2.55 18.59
CA TRP A 14 9.51 -3.07 17.72
C TRP A 14 8.16 -3.08 18.41
N ARG A 15 7.12 -2.88 17.62
CA ARG A 15 5.71 -3.01 18.00
C ARG A 15 5.09 -4.12 17.17
N SER A 16 3.97 -4.65 17.64
CA SER A 16 3.33 -5.81 17.02
C SER A 16 1.82 -5.67 16.97
N LEU A 17 1.22 -6.22 15.91
CA LEU A 17 -0.21 -6.38 15.73
C LEU A 17 -0.52 -7.83 15.42
N ALA A 18 -1.54 -8.39 16.06
CA ALA A 18 -2.07 -9.69 15.64
C ALA A 18 -2.59 -9.59 14.20
N CYS A 19 -1.97 -10.33 13.29
CA CYS A 19 -2.27 -10.33 11.87
C CYS A 19 -1.71 -11.62 11.24
N SER A 20 -2.59 -12.55 10.91
CA SER A 20 -2.17 -13.81 10.29
C SER A 20 -1.76 -13.63 8.84
N ARG A 21 -0.92 -14.55 8.34
CA ARG A 21 -0.53 -14.58 6.92
C ARG A 21 -1.70 -14.79 5.96
N SER A 22 -2.81 -15.35 6.43
CA SER A 22 -4.04 -15.42 5.62
C SER A 22 -4.69 -14.06 5.42
N GLU A 23 -4.50 -13.13 6.38
CA GLU A 23 -5.00 -11.77 6.31
C GLU A 23 -4.01 -10.82 5.64
N LEU A 24 -2.69 -11.00 5.79
CA LEU A 24 -1.68 -10.16 5.13
C LEU A 24 -0.41 -10.94 4.82
N ARG A 25 0.04 -10.84 3.56
CA ARG A 25 1.36 -11.26 3.11
C ARG A 25 2.12 -10.04 2.59
N LEU A 26 3.09 -9.54 3.37
CA LEU A 26 3.90 -8.37 3.01
C LEU A 26 4.60 -8.54 1.65
N ASP A 27 5.18 -9.70 1.41
CA ASP A 27 5.92 -10.03 0.18
C ASP A 27 5.06 -9.92 -1.07
N LEU A 28 3.82 -10.43 -1.00
CA LEU A 28 2.87 -10.38 -2.10
C LEU A 28 2.23 -8.99 -2.23
N THR A 29 1.84 -8.38 -1.11
CA THR A 29 1.10 -7.11 -1.08
C THR A 29 2.00 -5.92 -1.47
N LEU A 30 3.17 -5.78 -0.84
CA LEU A 30 4.11 -4.68 -1.11
C LEU A 30 4.91 -4.90 -2.39
N GLY A 31 5.04 -6.15 -2.85
CA GLY A 31 5.78 -6.54 -4.05
C GLY A 31 4.98 -6.56 -5.35
N CYS A 32 3.65 -6.37 -5.32
CA CYS A 32 2.80 -6.54 -6.50
C CYS A 32 2.52 -5.25 -7.31
N GLY A 33 3.14 -4.13 -6.97
CA GLY A 33 3.00 -2.87 -7.74
C GLY A 33 1.74 -2.05 -7.42
N GLN A 34 1.13 -2.28 -6.26
CA GLN A 34 0.14 -1.35 -5.69
C GLN A 34 0.81 -0.06 -5.20
N SER A 35 1.90 -0.20 -4.45
CA SER A 35 2.77 0.89 -4.03
C SER A 35 4.18 0.69 -4.60
N PHE A 36 4.90 1.80 -4.76
CA PHE A 36 6.28 1.82 -5.28
C PHE A 36 7.30 2.27 -4.22
N ARG A 37 6.84 2.49 -2.98
CA ARG A 37 7.60 3.09 -1.86
C ARG A 37 8.21 2.10 -0.89
N TRP A 38 7.99 0.81 -1.09
CA TRP A 38 8.52 -0.26 -0.25
C TRP A 38 9.67 -1.00 -0.94
N ARG A 39 10.66 -1.40 -0.15
CA ARG A 39 11.79 -2.24 -0.56
C ARG A 39 12.01 -3.32 0.49
N GLU A 40 12.37 -4.51 0.04
CA GLU A 40 12.89 -5.54 0.93
C GLU A 40 14.35 -5.20 1.24
N THR A 41 14.63 -4.78 2.47
CA THR A 41 15.94 -4.30 2.94
C THR A 41 16.68 -5.34 3.79
N GLY A 42 15.99 -6.41 4.17
CA GLY A 42 16.51 -7.62 4.78
C GLY A 42 15.54 -8.77 4.53
N ASP A 43 15.92 -10.00 4.90
CA ASP A 43 15.08 -11.19 4.67
C ASP A 43 13.71 -11.04 5.34
N GLY A 44 12.65 -10.90 4.52
CA GLY A 44 11.29 -10.63 5.00
C GLY A 44 11.08 -9.26 5.67
N HIS A 45 12.05 -8.34 5.61
CA HIS A 45 11.97 -7.00 6.18
C HIS A 45 11.74 -5.96 5.08
N TRP A 46 10.62 -5.25 5.17
CA TRP A 46 10.18 -4.27 4.19
C TRP A 46 10.28 -2.87 4.77
N THR A 47 11.14 -2.03 4.20
CA THR A 47 11.29 -0.63 4.59
C THR A 47 10.66 0.29 3.55
N GLY A 48 9.91 1.30 4.01
CA GLY A 48 9.22 2.24 3.14
C GLY A 48 8.76 3.49 3.87
N VAL A 49 8.14 4.40 3.13
CA VAL A 49 7.62 5.67 3.66
C VAL A 49 6.10 5.66 3.60
N MET A 50 5.47 6.03 4.70
CA MET A 50 4.02 6.08 4.84
C MET A 50 3.66 7.10 5.92
N GLY A 51 2.73 8.01 5.63
CA GLY A 51 2.27 9.00 6.60
C GLY A 51 3.36 9.94 7.13
N GLY A 52 4.28 10.38 6.25
CA GLY A 52 5.39 11.26 6.62
C GLY A 52 6.46 10.62 7.52
N ARG A 53 6.50 9.28 7.57
CA ARG A 53 7.42 8.51 8.44
C ARG A 53 8.06 7.38 7.67
N VAL A 54 9.26 6.98 8.10
CA VAL A 54 9.91 5.77 7.62
C VAL A 54 9.52 4.61 8.53
N TRP A 55 9.15 3.49 7.91
CA TRP A 55 8.70 2.28 8.56
C TRP A 55 9.59 1.12 8.15
N THR A 56 9.81 0.16 9.04
CA THR A 56 10.24 -1.19 8.68
C THR A 56 9.22 -2.18 9.21
N LEU A 57 8.76 -3.06 8.32
CA LEU A 57 7.74 -4.06 8.59
C LEU A 57 8.32 -5.46 8.40
N THR A 58 7.96 -6.39 9.26
CA THR A 58 8.24 -7.82 9.08
C THR A 58 7.11 -8.63 9.69
N GLN A 59 7.01 -9.92 9.41
CA GLN A 59 5.88 -10.73 9.86
C GLN A 59 6.30 -12.16 10.25
N THR A 60 5.69 -12.67 11.33
CA THR A 60 5.65 -14.10 11.63
C THR A 60 4.43 -14.74 10.96
N ASP A 61 3.94 -15.89 11.43
CA ASP A 61 2.74 -16.52 10.87
C ASP A 61 1.43 -15.85 11.32
N ASP A 62 1.43 -15.27 12.51
CA ASP A 62 0.26 -14.71 13.20
C ASP A 62 0.41 -13.24 13.62
N THR A 63 1.59 -12.64 13.42
CA THR A 63 1.92 -11.31 13.95
C THR A 63 2.63 -10.46 12.89
N LEU A 64 2.14 -9.25 12.70
CA LEU A 64 2.81 -8.17 11.96
C LEU A 64 3.63 -7.34 12.93
N TRP A 65 4.93 -7.24 12.69
CA TRP A 65 5.87 -6.43 13.46
C TRP A 65 6.21 -5.16 12.69
N TYR A 66 6.28 -4.03 13.39
CA TYR A 66 6.65 -2.76 12.80
C TYR A 66 7.59 -1.95 13.69
N HIS A 67 8.46 -1.19 13.04
CA HIS A 67 9.35 -0.20 13.65
C HIS A 67 9.25 1.10 12.87
N THR A 68 9.15 2.22 13.58
CA THR A 68 9.11 3.57 13.02
C THR A 68 10.37 4.33 13.39
N TYR A 69 10.94 5.06 12.43
CA TYR A 69 12.09 5.91 12.68
C TYR A 69 11.59 7.31 12.99
N SER A 70 11.70 7.71 14.25
CA SER A 70 11.38 9.07 14.69
C SER A 70 12.39 10.07 14.14
N ILE A 71 11.88 11.17 13.59
CA ILE A 71 12.69 12.35 13.27
C ILE A 71 12.95 13.07 14.61
N PRO A 72 14.20 13.35 15.00
CA PRO A 72 14.45 14.37 16.01
C PRO A 72 13.93 15.67 15.41
N SER A 73 12.84 16.22 15.94
CA SER A 73 12.30 17.49 15.48
C SER A 73 13.44 18.51 15.39
N ALA A 74 13.60 19.10 14.20
CA ALA A 74 14.38 20.32 14.09
C ALA A 74 13.75 21.34 15.04
N THR A 75 14.45 21.62 16.13
CA THR A 75 14.35 22.80 16.99
C THR A 75 13.22 23.79 16.68
N GLY A 76 12.20 23.80 17.53
CA GLY A 76 11.39 24.97 17.91
C GLY A 76 10.87 25.88 16.80
N GLU A 77 9.74 25.53 16.19
CA GLU A 77 8.85 26.55 15.62
C GLU A 77 8.13 27.26 16.77
N GLY A 78 8.72 28.38 17.19
CA GLY A 78 8.11 29.33 18.10
C GLY A 78 6.89 29.99 17.45
N ASP A 79 5.78 29.94 18.18
CA ASP A 79 4.56 30.71 17.97
C ASP A 79 4.88 32.19 17.70
N CYS A 80 4.82 32.60 16.43
CA CYS A 80 4.97 33.99 16.00
C CYS A 80 3.69 34.78 16.33
N ARG A 81 3.50 35.09 17.61
CA ARG A 81 2.50 36.08 18.07
C ARG A 81 3.18 37.32 18.62
N LYS A 82 3.15 38.37 17.78
CA LYS A 82 3.18 39.81 18.08
C LYS A 82 3.43 40.20 19.55
N ARG A 83 4.56 40.84 19.85
CA ARG A 83 4.60 41.96 20.81
C ARG A 83 5.60 43.05 20.37
N ARG A 84 5.12 44.29 20.54
CA ARG A 84 5.72 45.58 20.16
C ARG A 84 6.94 45.93 21.03
N ALA A 85 7.73 46.86 20.48
CA ALA A 85 8.89 47.54 21.05
C ALA A 85 8.65 48.26 22.40
N GLY A 86 9.72 48.36 23.19
CA GLY A 86 9.87 49.26 24.35
C GLY A 86 10.89 48.75 25.38
N ALA A 87 12.09 49.34 25.42
CA ALA A 87 13.21 49.09 26.35
C ALA A 87 12.99 49.71 27.76
N PRO A 88 13.96 49.77 28.71
CA PRO A 88 15.19 48.99 28.97
C PRO A 88 15.39 48.53 30.46
N ILE A 89 16.40 47.65 30.65
CA ILE A 89 17.37 47.50 31.78
C ILE A 89 16.89 47.58 33.25
N LEU A 90 17.12 46.49 34.01
CA LEU A 90 17.67 46.56 35.37
C LEU A 90 18.34 45.24 35.80
N GLU A 91 19.61 45.34 36.18
CA GLU A 91 20.37 44.29 36.88
C GLU A 91 19.81 44.06 38.28
N SER A 92 19.77 42.80 38.73
CA SER A 92 19.97 42.49 40.15
C SER A 92 20.47 41.06 40.35
N LYS A 93 21.58 40.96 41.09
CA LYS A 93 22.12 39.74 41.69
C LYS A 93 21.38 39.46 43.00
N SER A 94 20.97 38.21 43.26
CA SER A 94 21.02 37.56 44.59
C SER A 94 20.64 36.08 44.40
N SER A 95 21.53 35.13 44.68
CA SER A 95 21.82 34.50 45.98
C SER A 95 21.12 33.14 46.09
N GLY A 96 21.91 32.13 46.47
CA GLY A 96 21.55 30.72 46.34
C GLY A 96 20.45 30.25 47.29
N LYS A 97 19.63 29.34 46.79
CA LYS A 97 18.87 28.38 47.59
C LYS A 97 19.01 26.99 46.96
N LYS A 98 19.58 26.07 47.74
CA LYS A 98 19.66 24.64 47.43
C LYS A 98 18.24 24.08 47.24
N VAL A 99 17.93 23.60 46.04
CA VAL A 99 16.74 22.79 45.77
C VAL A 99 17.08 21.34 46.14
N LYS A 100 16.43 20.84 47.19
CA LYS A 100 16.24 19.41 47.44
C LYS A 100 14.87 19.10 46.85
N GLY A 101 14.86 18.61 45.61
CA GLY A 101 13.65 18.36 44.81
C GLY A 101 14.08 17.80 43.47
N GLY A 102 14.60 16.58 43.46
CA GLY A 102 15.15 15.93 42.26
C GLY A 102 14.65 14.50 42.07
N MET A 103 13.65 14.07 42.85
CA MET A 103 13.06 12.73 42.76
C MET A 103 11.64 12.80 42.21
N GLU A 104 10.79 13.72 42.70
CA GLU A 104 9.42 13.91 42.18
C GLU A 104 9.39 14.46 40.74
N VAL A 105 10.30 15.38 40.37
CA VAL A 105 10.37 15.94 39.00
C VAL A 105 10.73 14.90 37.95
N LYS A 106 11.49 13.85 38.32
CA LYS A 106 11.87 12.78 37.38
C LYS A 106 10.74 11.79 37.12
N GLU A 107 9.93 11.51 38.14
CA GLU A 107 8.77 10.61 37.99
C GLU A 107 7.68 11.26 37.13
N GLU A 108 7.42 12.57 37.32
CA GLU A 108 6.49 13.31 36.47
C GLU A 108 6.98 13.42 35.00
N GLU A 109 8.27 13.69 34.78
CA GLU A 109 8.86 13.71 33.42
C GLU A 109 8.84 12.31 32.76
N GLU A 110 9.09 11.24 33.52
CA GLU A 110 9.03 9.86 33.01
C GLU A 110 7.59 9.44 32.67
N GLU A 111 6.61 9.78 33.50
CA GLU A 111 5.18 9.54 33.23
C GLU A 111 4.70 10.30 31.99
N GLU A 112 5.12 11.56 31.82
CA GLU A 112 4.78 12.37 30.65
C GLU A 112 5.41 11.80 29.36
N LEU A 113 6.68 11.39 29.42
CA LEU A 113 7.36 10.68 28.32
C LEU A 113 6.69 9.35 27.97
N LEU A 114 6.25 8.59 28.98
CA LEU A 114 5.54 7.34 28.78
C LEU A 114 4.17 7.58 28.13
N ALA A 115 3.42 8.58 28.59
CA ALA A 115 2.12 8.96 28.04
C ALA A 115 2.26 9.40 26.56
N VAL A 116 3.21 10.28 26.26
CA VAL A 116 3.50 10.71 24.88
C VAL A 116 3.88 9.53 23.99
N ARG A 117 4.68 8.59 24.51
CA ARG A 117 5.02 7.37 23.79
C ARG A 117 3.76 6.56 23.50
N THR A 118 2.93 6.25 24.51
CA THR A 118 1.71 5.45 24.31
C THR A 118 0.73 6.07 23.30
N ASP A 119 0.61 7.39 23.24
CA ASP A 119 -0.22 8.08 22.26
C ASP A 119 0.36 8.00 20.83
N LEU A 120 1.68 8.07 20.68
CA LEU A 120 2.36 7.86 19.40
C LEU A 120 2.19 6.41 18.92
N ASP A 121 2.34 5.43 19.82
CA ASP A 121 2.10 4.00 19.55
C ASP A 121 0.71 3.77 18.99
N ARG A 122 -0.30 4.36 19.63
CA ARG A 122 -1.69 4.28 19.18
C ARG A 122 -1.92 4.92 17.81
N LYS A 123 -1.35 6.12 17.56
CA LYS A 123 -1.47 6.80 16.27
C LYS A 123 -0.82 6.00 15.14
N GLU A 124 0.33 5.40 15.41
CA GLU A 124 1.05 4.57 14.44
C GLU A 124 0.31 3.28 14.12
N GLU A 125 -0.24 2.60 15.14
CA GLU A 125 -1.10 1.43 14.92
C GLU A 125 -2.34 1.78 14.09
N VAL A 126 -3.03 2.89 14.40
CA VAL A 126 -4.21 3.33 13.62
C VAL A 126 -3.84 3.57 12.16
N LEU A 127 -2.71 4.24 11.91
CA LEU A 127 -2.26 4.53 10.55
C LEU A 127 -1.89 3.25 9.79
N LEU A 128 -1.23 2.29 10.45
CA LEU A 128 -0.88 1.00 9.85
C LEU A 128 -2.13 0.16 9.56
N ARG A 129 -3.10 0.12 10.48
CA ARG A 129 -4.39 -0.56 10.29
C ARG A 129 -5.19 0.04 9.14
N ASP A 130 -5.21 1.37 9.00
CA ASP A 130 -5.88 2.07 7.91
C ASP A 130 -5.20 1.79 6.56
N TYR A 131 -3.87 1.92 6.49
CA TYR A 131 -3.12 1.71 5.26
C TYR A 131 -3.28 0.30 4.71
N PHE A 132 -3.26 -0.70 5.59
CA PHE A 132 -3.53 -2.08 5.21
C PHE A 132 -5.02 -2.41 5.24
N GLN A 133 -5.95 -1.55 5.65
CA GLN A 133 -7.39 -1.90 5.75
C GLN A 133 -7.65 -3.20 6.54
N LEU A 134 -7.06 -3.29 7.74
CA LEU A 134 -7.10 -4.50 8.58
C LEU A 134 -8.45 -4.74 9.27
N ASP A 135 -9.39 -3.81 9.16
CA ASP A 135 -10.78 -3.94 9.60
C ASP A 135 -11.61 -4.84 8.67
N VAL A 136 -11.23 -4.92 7.38
CA VAL A 136 -11.84 -5.81 6.40
C VAL A 136 -11.33 -7.25 6.62
N LYS A 137 -12.24 -8.20 6.85
CA LYS A 137 -11.90 -9.62 7.02
C LYS A 137 -11.61 -10.26 5.67
N LEU A 138 -10.34 -10.39 5.31
CA LEU A 138 -9.95 -10.87 3.97
C LEU A 138 -10.30 -12.33 3.76
N GLY A 139 -10.22 -13.15 4.81
CA GLY A 139 -10.66 -14.55 4.76
C GLY A 139 -12.14 -14.71 4.38
N ASP A 140 -13.01 -13.77 4.71
CA ASP A 140 -14.43 -13.80 4.34
C ASP A 140 -14.58 -13.55 2.83
N LEU A 141 -13.89 -12.52 2.32
CA LEU A 141 -13.85 -12.19 0.91
C LEU A 141 -13.29 -13.33 0.05
N TYR A 142 -12.20 -13.98 0.48
CA TYR A 142 -11.61 -15.12 -0.23
C TYR A 142 -12.59 -16.30 -0.35
N ARG A 143 -13.42 -16.54 0.67
CA ARG A 143 -14.46 -17.58 0.62
C ARG A 143 -15.57 -17.23 -0.35
N GLU A 144 -16.03 -15.97 -0.35
CA GLU A 144 -17.07 -15.48 -1.27
C GLU A 144 -16.59 -15.55 -2.72
N TRP A 145 -15.42 -15.02 -3.03
CA TRP A 145 -14.87 -15.05 -4.39
C TRP A 145 -14.56 -16.48 -4.85
N GLY A 146 -14.02 -17.33 -3.97
CA GLY A 146 -13.77 -18.73 -4.30
C GLY A 146 -15.04 -19.57 -4.49
N ALA A 147 -16.18 -19.15 -3.90
CA ALA A 147 -17.47 -19.78 -4.15
C ALA A 147 -18.07 -19.33 -5.49
N ALA A 148 -17.88 -18.06 -5.88
CA ALA A 148 -18.34 -17.51 -7.15
C ALA A 148 -17.46 -17.93 -8.34
N ASP A 149 -16.17 -18.19 -8.12
CA ASP A 149 -15.17 -18.41 -9.16
C ASP A 149 -14.18 -19.55 -8.81
N PRO A 150 -14.34 -20.73 -9.45
CA PRO A 150 -13.43 -21.86 -9.26
C PRO A 150 -11.98 -21.58 -9.67
N HIS A 151 -11.74 -20.72 -10.67
CA HIS A 151 -10.39 -20.35 -11.07
C HIS A 151 -9.73 -19.52 -9.97
N PHE A 152 -10.44 -18.51 -9.46
CA PHE A 152 -9.98 -17.72 -8.31
C PHE A 152 -9.67 -18.62 -7.12
N LYS A 153 -10.54 -19.58 -6.78
CA LYS A 153 -10.34 -20.50 -5.66
C LYS A 153 -9.01 -21.27 -5.76
N HIS A 154 -8.65 -21.73 -6.95
CA HIS A 154 -7.37 -22.42 -7.16
C HIS A 154 -6.17 -21.51 -6.89
N ILE A 155 -6.20 -20.28 -7.42
CA ILE A 155 -5.13 -19.30 -7.23
C ILE A 155 -5.04 -18.85 -5.76
N ALA A 156 -6.19 -18.64 -5.12
CA ALA A 156 -6.31 -18.17 -3.73
C ALA A 156 -5.67 -19.12 -2.71
N ASN A 157 -5.58 -20.43 -3.00
CA ASN A 157 -4.89 -21.39 -2.14
C ASN A 157 -3.37 -21.18 -2.09
N ILE A 158 -2.79 -20.56 -3.13
CA ILE A 158 -1.35 -20.30 -3.26
C ILE A 158 -1.06 -18.84 -2.87
N PHE A 159 -1.92 -17.92 -3.32
CA PHE A 159 -1.79 -16.48 -3.14
C PHE A 159 -2.74 -15.97 -2.06
N THR A 160 -2.60 -16.47 -0.82
CA THR A 160 -3.34 -15.97 0.35
C THR A 160 -2.79 -14.63 0.83
N GLY A 161 -3.60 -13.82 1.52
CA GLY A 161 -3.11 -12.62 2.20
C GLY A 161 -2.71 -11.46 1.28
N VAL A 162 -3.05 -11.52 -0.01
CA VAL A 162 -2.89 -10.38 -0.93
C VAL A 162 -3.98 -9.37 -0.62
N ARG A 163 -3.58 -8.22 -0.06
CA ARG A 163 -4.50 -7.19 0.42
C ARG A 163 -4.40 -5.90 -0.41
N MET A 164 -5.48 -5.13 -0.44
CA MET A 164 -5.50 -3.81 -1.06
C MET A 164 -4.99 -2.74 -0.10
N LEU A 165 -3.99 -1.96 -0.52
CA LEU A 165 -3.51 -0.80 0.23
C LEU A 165 -4.47 0.39 0.10
N ARG A 166 -4.62 1.17 1.17
CA ARG A 166 -5.32 2.46 1.19
C ARG A 166 -4.31 3.60 1.22
N GLN A 167 -3.83 3.96 0.04
CA GLN A 167 -2.75 4.94 -0.13
C GLN A 167 -3.26 6.39 0.03
N ASP A 168 -2.31 7.31 0.26
CA ASP A 168 -2.58 8.74 0.11
C ASP A 168 -2.98 9.05 -1.35
N PRO A 169 -4.08 9.79 -1.58
CA PRO A 169 -4.54 10.09 -2.94
C PRO A 169 -3.52 10.85 -3.81
N THR A 170 -2.71 11.72 -3.22
CA THR A 170 -1.69 12.48 -3.95
C THR A 170 -0.56 11.55 -4.37
N GLU A 171 0.05 10.83 -3.42
CA GLU A 171 1.10 9.86 -3.71
C GLU A 171 0.63 8.82 -4.75
N CYS A 172 -0.57 8.29 -4.58
CA CYS A 172 -1.15 7.29 -5.48
C CYS A 172 -1.31 7.87 -6.90
N LEU A 173 -1.93 9.05 -7.05
CA LEU A 173 -2.15 9.67 -8.35
C LEU A 173 -0.85 9.90 -9.13
N PHE A 174 0.12 10.60 -8.53
CA PHE A 174 1.36 10.96 -9.22
C PHE A 174 2.26 9.74 -9.46
N SER A 175 2.22 8.75 -8.58
CA SER A 175 2.85 7.44 -8.82
C SER A 175 2.23 6.73 -10.02
N PHE A 176 0.89 6.70 -10.13
CA PHE A 176 0.22 5.99 -11.23
C PHE A 176 0.31 6.70 -12.58
N ILE A 177 0.46 8.04 -12.62
CA ILE A 177 0.82 8.76 -13.85
C ILE A 177 2.15 8.23 -14.42
N CYS A 178 3.10 7.85 -13.56
CA CYS A 178 4.39 7.26 -13.96
C CYS A 178 4.29 5.84 -14.53
N THR A 179 3.16 5.15 -14.38
CA THR A 179 2.99 3.73 -14.74
C THR A 179 2.63 3.49 -16.20
N SER A 180 2.07 4.50 -16.88
CA SER A 180 1.63 4.38 -18.28
C SER A 180 2.78 3.90 -19.17
N ASN A 181 2.61 2.80 -19.92
CA ASN A 181 3.65 2.20 -20.78
C ASN A 181 5.02 2.05 -20.08
N ASN A 182 5.04 1.33 -18.96
CA ASN A 182 6.22 1.17 -18.11
C ASN A 182 6.18 -0.19 -17.36
N HIS A 183 7.24 -0.53 -16.62
CA HIS A 183 7.29 -1.75 -15.80
C HIS A 183 7.67 -1.44 -14.34
N ILE A 184 7.25 -2.30 -13.41
CA ILE A 184 7.26 -2.07 -11.95
C ILE A 184 8.63 -1.57 -11.47
N SER A 185 9.74 -2.24 -11.83
CA SER A 185 11.08 -1.85 -11.37
C SER A 185 11.52 -0.45 -11.83
N ARG A 186 11.17 -0.03 -13.05
CA ARG A 186 11.46 1.32 -13.53
C ARG A 186 10.58 2.36 -12.86
N ILE A 187 9.30 2.05 -12.63
CA ILE A 187 8.37 2.93 -11.91
C ILE A 187 8.87 3.16 -10.48
N GLN A 188 9.29 2.09 -9.78
CA GLN A 188 9.89 2.16 -8.46
C GLN A 188 11.09 3.12 -8.40
N GLY A 189 12.02 3.04 -9.37
CA GLY A 189 13.14 3.96 -9.45
C GLY A 189 12.75 5.39 -9.83
N MET A 190 11.72 5.57 -10.67
CA MET A 190 11.19 6.90 -10.99
C MET A 190 10.58 7.57 -9.75
N VAL A 191 9.69 6.89 -9.04
CA VAL A 191 9.06 7.43 -7.82
C VAL A 191 10.10 7.72 -6.73
N GLU A 192 11.13 6.89 -6.62
CA GLU A 192 12.25 7.14 -5.69
C GLU A 192 12.99 8.44 -6.03
N ARG A 193 13.39 8.64 -7.29
CA ARG A 193 14.03 9.89 -7.73
C ARG A 193 13.11 11.10 -7.59
N LEU A 194 11.80 10.94 -7.83
CA LEU A 194 10.81 12.00 -7.62
C LEU A 194 10.85 12.51 -6.17
N CYS A 195 10.82 11.57 -5.22
CA CYS A 195 10.83 11.90 -3.79
C CYS A 195 12.19 12.45 -3.35
N GLN A 196 13.31 11.92 -3.86
CA GLN A 196 14.64 12.44 -3.54
C GLN A 196 14.85 13.87 -4.03
N SER A 197 14.29 14.23 -5.20
CA SER A 197 14.49 15.56 -5.78
C SER A 197 13.52 16.62 -5.26
N LEU A 198 12.28 16.25 -4.95
CA LEU A 198 11.21 17.21 -4.63
C LEU A 198 10.54 16.97 -3.26
N GLY A 199 10.88 15.87 -2.58
CA GLY A 199 10.30 15.49 -1.29
C GLY A 199 11.16 15.97 -0.12
N THR A 200 10.54 16.07 1.05
CA THR A 200 11.24 16.44 2.28
C THR A 200 12.07 15.26 2.79
N LEU A 201 13.36 15.46 3.05
CA LEU A 201 14.20 14.43 3.67
C LEU A 201 13.67 14.07 5.07
N LEU A 202 13.42 12.78 5.31
CA LEU A 202 12.94 12.26 6.59
C LEU A 202 14.10 11.74 7.43
N CYS A 203 14.91 10.83 6.88
CA CYS A 203 16.08 10.31 7.56
C CYS A 203 17.07 9.62 6.60
N HIS A 204 18.22 9.24 7.15
CA HIS A 204 19.20 8.37 6.50
C HIS A 204 19.29 7.04 7.25
N LEU A 205 19.03 5.94 6.55
CA LEU A 205 19.25 4.58 7.03
C LEU A 205 20.38 3.94 6.22
N ASP A 206 21.46 3.56 6.89
CA ASP A 206 22.69 3.13 6.25
C ASP A 206 23.15 4.14 5.17
N GLN A 207 23.23 3.73 3.90
CA GLN A 207 23.60 4.60 2.77
C GLN A 207 22.37 5.14 2.00
N THR A 208 21.16 4.91 2.50
CA THR A 208 19.91 5.24 1.79
C THR A 208 19.21 6.43 2.46
N SER A 209 18.91 7.45 1.66
CA SER A 209 18.13 8.63 2.06
C SER A 209 16.65 8.42 1.80
N TYR A 210 15.83 8.50 2.84
CA TYR A 210 14.38 8.40 2.75
C TYR A 210 13.76 9.78 2.77
N HIS A 211 12.95 10.08 1.76
CA HIS A 211 12.24 11.35 1.60
C HIS A 211 10.75 11.11 1.61
N ASP A 212 9.97 12.07 2.08
CA ASP A 212 8.51 12.04 1.94
C ASP A 212 8.08 12.21 0.48
N PHE A 213 6.81 11.94 0.19
CA PHE A 213 6.26 12.24 -1.12
C PHE A 213 6.20 13.77 -1.34
N PRO A 214 6.52 14.29 -2.54
CA PRO A 214 6.47 15.72 -2.79
C PRO A 214 5.07 16.32 -2.58
N SER A 215 5.01 17.53 -2.01
CA SER A 215 3.76 18.28 -1.92
C SER A 215 3.27 18.71 -3.31
N LEU A 216 1.97 18.99 -3.44
CA LEU A 216 1.40 19.54 -4.68
C LEU A 216 2.10 20.84 -5.09
N SER A 217 2.43 21.71 -4.14
CA SER A 217 3.14 22.96 -4.41
C SER A 217 4.54 22.71 -4.98
N ALA A 218 5.26 21.72 -4.43
CA ALA A 218 6.57 21.33 -4.94
C ALA A 218 6.48 20.74 -6.35
N LEU A 219 5.44 19.96 -6.66
CA LEU A 219 5.22 19.38 -7.99
C LEU A 219 4.76 20.40 -9.03
N ALA A 220 4.02 21.43 -8.61
CA ALA A 220 3.41 22.39 -9.52
C ALA A 220 4.39 23.46 -10.02
N ASP A 221 5.54 23.63 -9.37
CA ASP A 221 6.53 24.65 -9.74
C ASP A 221 6.93 24.57 -11.23
N SER A 222 7.16 25.73 -11.86
CA SER A 222 7.41 25.82 -13.31
C SER A 222 8.72 25.17 -13.75
N SER A 223 9.68 25.03 -12.85
CA SER A 223 10.97 24.37 -13.12
C SER A 223 10.88 22.83 -13.11
N VAL A 224 9.81 22.27 -12.54
CA VAL A 224 9.69 20.82 -12.27
C VAL A 224 9.63 20.00 -13.55
N GLU A 225 8.95 20.47 -14.60
CA GLU A 225 8.90 19.71 -15.86
C GLU A 225 10.31 19.47 -16.42
N ALA A 226 11.16 20.50 -16.45
CA ALA A 226 12.53 20.40 -16.94
C ALA A 226 13.35 19.44 -16.07
N CYS A 227 13.31 19.63 -14.75
CA CYS A 227 13.97 18.75 -13.78
C CYS A 227 13.58 17.27 -13.96
N LEU A 228 12.29 16.97 -14.09
CA LEU A 228 11.82 15.60 -14.27
C LEU A 228 12.21 15.01 -15.64
N ARG A 229 12.35 15.83 -16.69
CA ARG A 229 12.88 15.36 -17.98
C ARG A 229 14.32 14.90 -17.83
N ASP A 230 15.15 15.66 -17.13
CA ASP A 230 16.55 15.31 -16.86
C ASP A 230 16.66 14.02 -16.01
N LEU A 231 15.71 13.79 -15.11
CA LEU A 231 15.61 12.56 -14.30
C LEU A 231 14.99 11.35 -15.05
N GLY A 232 14.71 11.49 -16.34
CA GLY A 232 14.28 10.40 -17.23
C GLY A 232 12.78 10.08 -17.20
N PHE A 233 11.92 11.02 -16.80
CA PHE A 233 10.46 10.83 -16.83
C PHE A 233 9.87 10.92 -18.24
N GLY A 234 10.60 11.53 -19.17
CA GLY A 234 10.19 11.71 -20.56
C GLY A 234 8.92 12.56 -20.65
N TYR A 235 7.97 12.14 -21.49
CA TYR A 235 6.71 12.89 -21.68
C TYR A 235 5.85 13.01 -20.41
N ARG A 236 6.05 12.13 -19.42
CA ARG A 236 5.27 12.11 -18.17
C ARG A 236 5.63 13.28 -17.25
N ALA A 237 6.82 13.88 -17.41
CA ALA A 237 7.24 15.06 -16.67
C ALA A 237 6.21 16.20 -16.77
N LYS A 238 5.74 16.47 -18.00
CA LYS A 238 4.68 17.44 -18.27
C LYS A 238 3.38 17.09 -17.53
N PHE A 239 2.98 15.82 -17.52
CA PHE A 239 1.74 15.38 -16.88
C PHE A 239 1.76 15.56 -15.37
N LEU A 240 2.90 15.25 -14.73
CA LEU A 240 3.07 15.43 -13.29
C LEU A 240 2.97 16.93 -12.91
N GLN A 241 3.74 17.79 -13.57
CA GLN A 241 3.74 19.22 -13.26
C GLN A 241 2.38 19.87 -13.54
N GLN A 242 1.78 19.59 -14.70
CA GLN A 242 0.51 20.20 -15.08
C GLN A 242 -0.67 19.69 -14.25
N SER A 243 -0.70 18.41 -13.88
CA SER A 243 -1.74 17.88 -13.00
C SER A 243 -1.65 18.52 -11.62
N ALA A 244 -0.45 18.66 -11.05
CA ALA A 244 -0.27 19.33 -9.76
C ALA A 244 -0.73 20.79 -9.80
N ARG A 245 -0.37 21.52 -10.87
CA ARG A 245 -0.80 22.89 -11.11
C ARG A 245 -2.33 23.00 -11.22
N GLN A 246 -2.97 22.14 -12.02
CA GLN A 246 -4.42 22.13 -12.19
C GLN A 246 -5.15 21.84 -10.88
N ILE A 247 -4.64 20.93 -10.05
CA ILE A 247 -5.25 20.62 -8.75
C ILE A 247 -5.19 21.83 -7.81
N LEU A 248 -4.08 22.55 -7.77
CA LEU A 248 -3.95 23.76 -6.95
C LEU A 248 -4.84 24.89 -7.47
N ASP A 249 -4.76 25.20 -8.76
CA ASP A 249 -5.34 26.41 -9.34
C ASP A 249 -6.85 26.27 -9.57
N SER A 250 -7.32 25.08 -10.00
CA SER A 250 -8.71 24.87 -10.45
C SER A 250 -9.56 24.05 -9.48
N HIS A 251 -8.94 23.29 -8.58
CA HIS A 251 -9.66 22.36 -7.71
C HIS A 251 -9.50 22.65 -6.21
N GLY A 252 -8.75 23.67 -5.81
CA GLY A 252 -8.61 24.04 -4.39
C GLY A 252 -7.64 23.16 -3.60
N GLY A 253 -6.70 22.50 -4.29
CA GLY A 253 -5.57 21.80 -3.68
C GLY A 253 -5.87 20.38 -3.20
N PRO A 254 -5.13 19.86 -2.20
CA PRO A 254 -5.14 18.44 -1.85
C PRO A 254 -6.49 17.94 -1.30
N LEU A 255 -7.28 18.84 -0.72
CA LEU A 255 -8.61 18.51 -0.18
C LEU A 255 -9.58 18.02 -1.26
N TRP A 256 -9.41 18.45 -2.52
CA TRP A 256 -10.23 17.95 -3.61
C TRP A 256 -10.00 16.46 -3.87
N LEU A 257 -8.74 16.01 -3.92
CA LEU A 257 -8.41 14.58 -4.06
C LEU A 257 -8.97 13.77 -2.90
N GLN A 258 -8.83 14.27 -1.66
CA GLN A 258 -9.38 13.62 -0.48
C GLN A 258 -10.91 13.52 -0.55
N GLY A 259 -11.58 14.58 -1.01
CA GLY A 259 -13.03 14.60 -1.21
C GLY A 259 -13.55 13.55 -2.18
N LEU A 260 -12.73 13.06 -3.13
CA LEU A 260 -13.15 12.00 -4.05
C LEU A 260 -13.39 10.64 -3.36
N ARG A 261 -12.92 10.45 -2.12
CA ARG A 261 -13.26 9.28 -1.28
C ARG A 261 -14.77 9.20 -1.01
N THR A 262 -15.47 10.32 -0.88
CA THR A 262 -16.92 10.33 -0.62
C THR A 262 -17.76 10.37 -1.90
N ALA A 263 -17.18 10.75 -3.03
CA ALA A 263 -17.86 10.75 -4.33
C ALA A 263 -18.22 9.33 -4.80
N SER A 264 -19.17 9.19 -5.73
CA SER A 264 -19.39 7.89 -6.39
C SER A 264 -18.19 7.50 -7.26
N TYR A 265 -18.04 6.22 -7.57
CA TYR A 265 -16.95 5.74 -8.44
C TYR A 265 -16.92 6.49 -9.79
N LEU A 266 -18.07 6.62 -10.48
CA LEU A 266 -18.11 7.26 -11.79
C LEU A 266 -17.71 8.74 -11.71
N GLN A 267 -18.19 9.46 -10.69
CA GLN A 267 -17.80 10.86 -10.47
C GLN A 267 -16.31 11.00 -10.17
N ALA A 268 -15.75 10.16 -9.28
CA ALA A 268 -14.34 10.18 -8.96
C ALA A 268 -13.48 9.88 -10.20
N ARG A 269 -13.85 8.85 -10.97
CA ARG A 269 -13.14 8.46 -12.19
C ARG A 269 -13.17 9.58 -13.23
N ASP A 270 -14.34 10.14 -13.51
CA ASP A 270 -14.49 11.16 -14.54
C ASP A 270 -13.79 12.46 -14.12
N ALA A 271 -13.81 12.81 -12.83
CA ALA A 271 -13.04 13.93 -12.27
C ALA A 271 -11.52 13.72 -12.45
N LEU A 272 -10.99 12.54 -12.11
CA LEU A 272 -9.57 12.22 -12.29
C LEU A 272 -9.12 12.29 -13.75
N ARG A 273 -9.97 11.84 -14.69
CA ARG A 273 -9.69 11.84 -16.14
C ARG A 273 -9.58 13.24 -16.76
N THR A 274 -9.96 14.29 -16.02
CA THR A 274 -9.73 15.67 -16.46
C THR A 274 -8.25 16.09 -16.34
N LEU A 275 -7.45 15.34 -15.59
CA LEU A 275 -6.04 15.66 -15.35
C LEU A 275 -5.13 15.14 -16.48
N PRO A 276 -4.09 15.91 -16.86
CA PRO A 276 -3.11 15.48 -17.84
C PRO A 276 -2.46 14.14 -17.52
N GLY A 277 -2.46 13.21 -18.48
CA GLY A 277 -1.85 11.89 -18.32
C GLY A 277 -2.69 10.86 -17.56
N VAL A 278 -3.92 11.21 -17.17
CA VAL A 278 -4.84 10.30 -16.46
C VAL A 278 -5.87 9.71 -17.43
N GLY A 279 -5.57 8.51 -17.95
CA GLY A 279 -6.51 7.70 -18.73
C GLY A 279 -7.40 6.81 -17.86
N PRO A 280 -8.30 6.00 -18.47
CA PRO A 280 -9.20 5.09 -17.76
C PRO A 280 -8.49 4.19 -16.74
N LYS A 281 -7.39 3.54 -17.14
CA LYS A 281 -6.63 2.64 -16.26
C LYS A 281 -6.03 3.37 -15.06
N VAL A 282 -5.44 4.55 -15.28
CA VAL A 282 -4.81 5.34 -14.20
C VAL A 282 -5.88 5.81 -13.22
N ALA A 283 -7.00 6.33 -13.72
CA ALA A 283 -8.14 6.74 -12.89
C ALA A 283 -8.66 5.56 -12.05
N ASP A 284 -8.80 4.38 -12.66
CA ASP A 284 -9.30 3.20 -11.95
C ASP A 284 -8.30 2.67 -10.91
N CYS A 285 -6.99 2.73 -11.17
CA CYS A 285 -5.97 2.42 -10.15
C CYS A 285 -6.09 3.37 -8.94
N VAL A 286 -6.22 4.67 -9.18
CA VAL A 286 -6.35 5.67 -8.11
C VAL A 286 -7.65 5.48 -7.33
N CYS A 287 -8.77 5.22 -8.03
CA CYS A 287 -10.05 4.90 -7.43
C CYS A 287 -9.96 3.69 -6.48
N LEU A 288 -9.35 2.60 -6.95
CA LEU A 288 -9.23 1.35 -6.18
C LEU A 288 -8.28 1.50 -4.98
N MET A 289 -7.11 2.11 -5.19
CA MET A 289 -5.99 2.03 -4.24
C MET A 289 -5.87 3.23 -3.30
N SER A 290 -6.71 4.27 -3.45
CA SER A 290 -6.64 5.46 -2.60
C SER A 290 -7.97 6.17 -2.33
N LEU A 291 -9.02 5.90 -3.14
CA LEU A 291 -10.32 6.59 -3.05
C LEU A 291 -11.47 5.71 -2.57
N ASP A 292 -11.17 4.57 -1.94
CA ASP A 292 -12.13 3.68 -1.29
C ASP A 292 -13.17 3.06 -2.26
N LYS A 293 -12.81 2.88 -3.54
CA LYS A 293 -13.69 2.26 -4.55
C LYS A 293 -13.34 0.79 -4.77
N ALA A 294 -13.65 -0.05 -3.77
CA ALA A 294 -13.25 -1.47 -3.75
C ALA A 294 -13.75 -2.32 -4.94
N CYS A 295 -14.83 -1.91 -5.62
CA CYS A 295 -15.39 -2.61 -6.77
C CYS A 295 -14.68 -2.32 -8.10
N VAL A 296 -13.73 -1.37 -8.12
CA VAL A 296 -13.10 -0.91 -9.36
C VAL A 296 -12.03 -1.89 -9.81
N VAL A 297 -12.08 -2.29 -11.09
CA VAL A 297 -11.13 -3.22 -11.70
C VAL A 297 -10.32 -2.44 -12.76
N PRO A 298 -9.08 -2.04 -12.47
CA PRO A 298 -8.26 -1.31 -13.43
C PRO A 298 -7.82 -2.25 -14.56
N VAL A 299 -8.33 -2.04 -15.77
CA VAL A 299 -8.04 -2.94 -16.90
C VAL A 299 -6.82 -2.43 -17.66
N ASP A 300 -5.73 -3.18 -17.59
CA ASP A 300 -4.57 -3.01 -18.45
C ASP A 300 -4.39 -4.22 -19.38
N THR A 301 -3.25 -4.30 -20.06
CA THR A 301 -2.94 -5.42 -20.93
C THR A 301 -2.85 -6.75 -20.20
N HIS A 302 -2.34 -6.79 -18.95
CA HIS A 302 -2.27 -8.02 -18.15
C HIS A 302 -3.68 -8.49 -17.77
N VAL A 303 -4.51 -7.58 -17.27
CA VAL A 303 -5.90 -7.90 -16.91
C VAL A 303 -6.68 -8.37 -18.12
N TRP A 304 -6.44 -7.77 -19.29
CA TRP A 304 -7.05 -8.21 -20.53
C TRP A 304 -6.59 -9.62 -20.94
N GLN A 305 -5.31 -9.96 -20.74
CA GLN A 305 -4.83 -11.33 -20.98
C GLN A 305 -5.44 -12.34 -20.00
N ILE A 306 -5.56 -11.99 -18.71
CA ILE A 306 -6.23 -12.84 -17.70
C ILE A 306 -7.68 -13.10 -18.10
N ALA A 307 -8.43 -12.04 -18.43
CA ALA A 307 -9.83 -12.16 -18.86
C ALA A 307 -9.99 -13.08 -20.09
N LYS A 308 -9.06 -13.03 -21.04
CA LYS A 308 -9.08 -13.90 -22.24
C LYS A 308 -8.65 -15.33 -21.94
N ARG A 309 -7.51 -15.51 -21.26
CA ARG A 309 -6.88 -16.81 -21.00
C ARG A 309 -7.69 -17.66 -20.05
N ASP A 310 -8.13 -17.05 -18.95
CA ASP A 310 -8.66 -17.81 -17.79
C ASP A 310 -10.20 -17.82 -17.75
N TYR A 311 -10.84 -16.79 -18.33
CA TYR A 311 -12.30 -16.62 -18.28
C TYR A 311 -12.99 -16.73 -19.64
N SER A 312 -12.23 -16.92 -20.73
CA SER A 312 -12.77 -16.91 -22.10
C SER A 312 -13.64 -15.68 -22.40
N CYS A 313 -13.35 -14.54 -21.75
CA CYS A 313 -14.15 -13.34 -21.88
C CYS A 313 -14.05 -12.82 -23.33
N ILE A 314 -15.19 -12.82 -24.03
CA ILE A 314 -15.30 -12.41 -25.44
C ILE A 314 -15.26 -10.87 -25.57
N ALA A 315 -15.20 -10.12 -24.46
CA ALA A 315 -15.08 -8.67 -24.46
C ALA A 315 -13.85 -8.21 -25.28
N GLY A 316 -14.12 -7.49 -26.37
CA GLY A 316 -13.09 -7.09 -27.33
C GLY A 316 -12.57 -8.22 -28.24
N SER A 317 -13.29 -9.32 -28.42
CA SER A 317 -12.98 -10.35 -29.43
C SER A 317 -12.91 -9.71 -30.82
N GLY A 318 -11.79 -9.92 -31.52
CA GLY A 318 -11.49 -9.29 -32.82
C GLY A 318 -10.91 -7.87 -32.75
N LYS A 319 -10.82 -7.22 -31.59
CA LYS A 319 -10.21 -5.88 -31.46
C LYS A 319 -8.69 -5.97 -31.20
N LYS A 320 -7.93 -5.07 -31.85
CA LYS A 320 -6.47 -4.98 -31.73
C LYS A 320 -5.99 -4.12 -30.54
N SER A 321 -6.88 -3.36 -29.91
CA SER A 321 -6.53 -2.42 -28.83
C SER A 321 -7.60 -2.35 -27.73
N LEU A 322 -7.18 -1.93 -26.53
CA LEU A 322 -8.02 -1.74 -25.37
C LEU A 322 -8.76 -0.39 -25.46
N THR A 323 -9.91 -0.37 -26.14
CA THR A 323 -10.79 0.81 -26.22
C THR A 323 -11.57 1.01 -24.90
N ASP A 324 -12.04 2.23 -24.61
CA ASP A 324 -12.88 2.53 -23.43
C ASP A 324 -14.05 1.56 -23.26
N LYS A 325 -14.71 1.16 -24.34
CA LYS A 325 -15.80 0.16 -24.30
C LYS A 325 -15.32 -1.21 -23.79
N VAL A 326 -14.16 -1.67 -24.25
CA VAL A 326 -13.59 -2.97 -23.83
C VAL A 326 -13.15 -2.90 -22.37
N HIS A 327 -12.56 -1.78 -21.95
CA HIS A 327 -12.21 -1.53 -20.56
C HIS A 327 -13.45 -1.61 -19.65
N GLN A 328 -14.57 -1.03 -20.09
CA GLN A 328 -15.83 -1.10 -19.36
C GLN A 328 -16.41 -2.52 -19.32
N GLU A 329 -16.50 -3.21 -20.46
CA GLU A 329 -17.02 -4.58 -20.55
C GLU A 329 -16.25 -5.56 -19.64
N ILE A 330 -14.91 -5.51 -19.65
CA ILE A 330 -14.08 -6.37 -18.79
C ILE A 330 -14.26 -6.02 -17.32
N GLY A 331 -14.29 -4.72 -16.99
CA GLY A 331 -14.52 -4.28 -15.62
C GLY A 331 -15.90 -4.69 -15.09
N ASP A 332 -16.94 -4.58 -15.92
CA ASP A 332 -18.31 -4.97 -15.55
C ASP A 332 -18.44 -6.48 -15.39
N PHE A 333 -17.78 -7.26 -16.25
CA PHE A 333 -17.71 -8.71 -16.11
C PHE A 333 -17.17 -9.12 -14.74
N PHE A 334 -16.00 -8.59 -14.33
CA PHE A 334 -15.42 -8.94 -13.03
C PHE A 334 -16.21 -8.37 -11.84
N ARG A 335 -16.85 -7.20 -11.99
CA ARG A 335 -17.78 -6.67 -10.97
C ARG A 335 -19.01 -7.56 -10.78
N GLN A 336 -19.57 -8.11 -11.85
CA GLN A 336 -20.69 -9.05 -11.76
C GLN A 336 -20.27 -10.37 -11.12
N LEU A 337 -19.02 -10.82 -11.35
CA LEU A 337 -18.50 -12.06 -10.80
C LEU A 337 -18.16 -11.97 -9.30
N TRP A 338 -17.46 -10.92 -8.86
CA TRP A 338 -16.93 -10.81 -7.50
C TRP A 338 -17.59 -9.73 -6.63
N GLY A 339 -18.56 -9.00 -7.18
CA GLY A 339 -19.39 -8.08 -6.42
C GLY A 339 -18.66 -6.82 -5.92
N PRO A 340 -19.03 -6.31 -4.72
CA PRO A 340 -18.58 -5.00 -4.22
C PRO A 340 -17.07 -4.85 -4.00
N TYR A 341 -16.32 -5.96 -3.89
CA TYR A 341 -14.87 -5.97 -3.72
C TYR A 341 -14.13 -6.59 -4.93
N ALA A 342 -14.73 -6.53 -6.12
CA ALA A 342 -14.12 -7.09 -7.33
C ALA A 342 -12.70 -6.58 -7.63
N GLY A 343 -12.38 -5.33 -7.28
CA GLY A 343 -11.03 -4.78 -7.45
C GLY A 343 -9.99 -5.47 -6.56
N TRP A 344 -10.40 -5.93 -5.38
CA TRP A 344 -9.54 -6.67 -4.47
C TRP A 344 -9.32 -8.09 -4.97
N ALA A 345 -10.37 -8.79 -5.39
CA ALA A 345 -10.26 -10.12 -6.01
C ALA A 345 -9.32 -10.09 -7.23
N HIS A 346 -9.54 -9.12 -8.11
CA HIS A 346 -8.68 -8.88 -9.27
C HIS A 346 -7.19 -8.71 -8.87
N SER A 347 -6.90 -8.01 -7.78
CA SER A 347 -5.52 -7.78 -7.33
C SER A 347 -4.78 -9.06 -6.96
N VAL A 348 -5.49 -10.09 -6.49
CA VAL A 348 -4.93 -11.42 -6.21
C VAL A 348 -4.49 -12.08 -7.51
N LEU A 349 -5.35 -12.08 -8.53
CA LEU A 349 -5.02 -12.65 -9.84
C LEU A 349 -3.89 -11.90 -10.54
N PHE A 350 -3.91 -10.56 -10.46
CA PHE A 350 -2.84 -9.72 -10.98
C PHE A 350 -1.51 -10.05 -10.31
N CYS A 351 -1.48 -10.13 -8.97
CA CYS A 351 -0.30 -10.56 -8.20
C CYS A 351 0.20 -11.93 -8.69
N ALA A 352 -0.70 -12.89 -8.88
CA ALA A 352 -0.36 -14.23 -9.35
C ALA A 352 0.18 -14.27 -10.80
N ASP A 353 -0.16 -13.30 -11.65
CA ASP A 353 0.33 -13.23 -13.04
C ASP A 353 1.73 -12.60 -13.16
N LEU A 354 2.19 -11.89 -12.11
CA LEU A 354 3.52 -11.26 -12.13
C LEU A 354 4.63 -12.31 -12.21
N LYS A 355 5.56 -12.09 -13.14
CA LYS A 355 6.75 -12.95 -13.35
C LYS A 355 7.53 -13.24 -12.06
N LYS A 356 7.61 -12.26 -11.15
CA LYS A 356 8.30 -12.40 -9.86
C LYS A 356 7.74 -13.56 -9.02
N PHE A 357 6.45 -13.83 -9.13
CA PHE A 357 5.75 -14.80 -8.28
C PHE A 357 5.37 -16.10 -9.01
N GLN A 358 5.74 -16.26 -10.28
CA GLN A 358 5.43 -17.47 -11.05
C GLN A 358 5.98 -18.75 -10.39
N LYS A 359 7.15 -18.68 -9.75
CA LYS A 359 7.74 -19.81 -9.01
C LYS A 359 6.85 -20.34 -7.88
N LEU A 360 5.97 -19.50 -7.30
CA LEU A 360 5.03 -19.94 -6.27
C LEU A 360 3.98 -20.91 -6.82
N LYS A 361 3.67 -20.82 -8.12
CA LYS A 361 2.75 -21.74 -8.81
C LYS A 361 3.41 -23.09 -9.14
N GLU A 362 4.74 -23.12 -9.22
CA GLU A 362 5.52 -24.30 -9.56
C GLU A 362 5.90 -25.13 -8.33
N MET A 363 5.82 -24.55 -7.12
CA MET A 363 6.04 -25.31 -5.89
C MET A 363 4.93 -26.35 -5.72
N PRO A 364 5.26 -27.65 -5.58
CA PRO A 364 4.28 -28.67 -5.29
C PRO A 364 3.55 -28.28 -4.01
N SER A 365 2.22 -28.19 -4.07
CA SER A 365 1.41 -28.11 -2.86
C SER A 365 1.74 -29.33 -2.00
N LEU A 366 2.49 -29.13 -0.92
CA LEU A 366 2.76 -30.18 0.05
C LEU A 366 1.41 -30.64 0.65
N LYS A 367 1.04 -31.86 0.24
CA LYS A 367 0.02 -32.77 0.81
C LYS A 367 -1.46 -32.38 0.67
N GLN A 368 -2.01 -32.71 -0.50
CA GLN A 368 -3.18 -33.60 -0.52
C GLN A 368 -2.69 -35.03 -0.73
N GLU A 369 -2.08 -35.63 0.30
CA GLU A 369 -1.91 -37.08 0.35
C GLU A 369 -3.07 -37.66 1.17
N GLU A 370 -3.91 -38.42 0.47
CA GLU A 370 -4.70 -39.56 0.95
C GLU A 370 -5.78 -39.32 2.01
N VAL A 371 -6.95 -38.82 1.57
CA VAL A 371 -8.24 -39.14 2.23
C VAL A 371 -9.21 -39.84 1.27
N ASN A 372 -8.83 -40.06 0.00
CA ASN A 372 -9.73 -40.61 -1.02
C ASN A 372 -9.35 -42.03 -1.54
N SER A 373 -8.32 -42.67 -1.00
CA SER A 373 -7.95 -44.06 -1.30
C SER A 373 -8.56 -45.06 -0.30
N ASP A 374 -8.79 -44.67 0.96
CA ASP A 374 -9.28 -45.61 1.99
C ASP A 374 -10.80 -45.87 1.95
N ILE A 375 -11.60 -44.92 1.43
CA ILE A 375 -13.06 -45.11 1.37
C ILE A 375 -13.47 -46.04 0.19
N LYS A 376 -12.67 -46.11 -0.89
CA LYS A 376 -12.93 -47.06 -1.99
C LYS A 376 -12.48 -48.48 -1.66
N ALA A 377 -11.38 -48.65 -0.93
CA ALA A 377 -10.89 -49.96 -0.51
C ALA A 377 -11.84 -50.64 0.51
N GLU A 378 -12.48 -49.89 1.41
CA GLU A 378 -13.43 -50.46 2.38
C GLU A 378 -14.78 -50.89 1.75
N VAL A 379 -15.21 -50.26 0.66
CA VAL A 379 -16.48 -50.59 -0.02
C VAL A 379 -16.33 -51.79 -0.96
N GLU A 380 -15.17 -51.97 -1.59
CA GLU A 380 -14.88 -53.16 -2.40
C GLU A 380 -14.54 -54.40 -1.55
N GLY A 381 -13.81 -54.23 -0.44
CA GLY A 381 -13.47 -55.33 0.47
C GLY A 381 -14.66 -55.96 1.21
N LYS A 382 -15.74 -55.19 1.43
CA LYS A 382 -16.99 -55.71 2.03
C LYS A 382 -17.88 -56.44 1.03
N LYS A 383 -17.83 -56.13 -0.27
CA LYS A 383 -18.59 -56.87 -1.31
C LYS A 383 -18.02 -58.27 -1.58
N THR A 384 -16.71 -58.47 -1.45
CA THR A 384 -16.08 -59.77 -1.71
C THR A 384 -16.27 -60.77 -0.55
N LYS A 385 -16.47 -60.29 0.68
CA LYS A 385 -16.70 -61.17 1.85
C LYS A 385 -18.13 -61.73 1.94
N ILE A 386 -19.13 -61.09 1.33
CA ILE A 386 -20.53 -61.57 1.38
C ILE A 386 -20.79 -62.70 0.37
N ILE A 387 -19.99 -62.82 -0.71
CA ILE A 387 -20.19 -63.84 -1.75
C ILE A 387 -19.53 -65.19 -1.39
N LYS A 388 -18.62 -65.24 -0.41
CA LYS A 388 -17.92 -66.47 -0.01
C LYS A 388 -18.56 -67.28 1.13
N THR A 389 -19.73 -66.87 1.64
CA THR A 389 -20.44 -67.58 2.74
C THR A 389 -21.77 -68.21 2.28
N LEU A 390 -22.00 -68.33 0.97
CA LEU A 390 -23.22 -68.93 0.40
C LEU A 390 -22.90 -70.00 -0.66
N ARG A 391 -21.95 -70.90 -0.36
CA ARG A 391 -21.82 -72.20 -1.02
C ARG A 391 -21.45 -73.27 -0.03
#